data_AF-A0AAD9R7F1-F1
#
_entry.id   AF-A0AAD9R7F1-F1
#
_cell.length_a   1.000
_cell.length_b   1.000
_cell.length_c   1.000
_cell.angle_alpha   90.00
_cell.angle_beta   90.00
_cell.angle_gamma   90.00
#
_symmetry.space_group_name_H-M   'P 1'
#
loop_
_entity.id
_entity.type
_entity.pdbx_description
1 polymer ?
#
loop_
_entity_poly.entity_id
_entity_poly.type
_entity_poly.pdbx_seq_one_letter_code
_entity_poly.pdbx_strand_id
1 'polypeptide(L)'
;MPRGRKRKEEITSSVGGDDAAEAEVKKSSEESPAKKRKELMKAFPDAVVLINDTKPRSKSFEVTVIKEDGEESLVWTGIKKGPPRKLKFPVNEEVIQEVKKLI
;
A
#
# COMPACT_ATOMS: atom_id res chain seq x y z
N MET A 1 -39.87 -15.16 -8.46
CA MET A 1 -39.49 -13.79 -8.01
C MET A 1 -38.12 -13.44 -8.57
N PRO A 2 -38.01 -12.53 -9.55
CA PRO A 2 -36.73 -12.10 -10.09
C PRO A 2 -35.99 -11.22 -9.07
N ARG A 3 -34.77 -11.60 -8.69
CA ARG A 3 -33.90 -10.82 -7.79
C ARG A 3 -33.40 -9.59 -8.55
N GLY A 4 -33.85 -8.41 -8.12
CA GLY A 4 -33.52 -7.13 -8.74
C GLY A 4 -32.02 -6.84 -8.73
N ARG A 5 -31.45 -6.68 -9.93
CA ARG A 5 -30.15 -6.06 -10.18
C ARG A 5 -30.35 -4.53 -10.04
N LYS A 6 -30.03 -3.93 -8.89
CA LYS A 6 -30.00 -2.46 -8.79
C LYS A 6 -28.75 -1.94 -9.50
N ARG A 7 -29.00 -1.15 -10.54
CA ARG A 7 -28.00 -0.44 -11.36
C ARG A 7 -27.41 0.72 -10.58
N LYS A 8 -26.18 1.02 -10.99
CA LYS A 8 -25.27 2.14 -10.73
C LYS A 8 -25.98 3.49 -10.70
N GLU A 9 -25.81 4.25 -9.61
CA GLU A 9 -26.09 5.69 -9.59
C GLU A 9 -24.76 6.43 -9.77
N GLU A 10 -24.71 7.20 -10.84
CA GLU A 10 -23.68 8.17 -11.16
C GLU A 10 -24.00 9.43 -10.37
N ILE A 11 -23.10 9.86 -9.48
CA ILE A 11 -23.23 11.15 -8.78
C ILE A 11 -22.32 12.12 -9.52
N THR A 12 -22.95 12.99 -10.30
CA THR A 12 -22.36 14.12 -10.99
C THR A 12 -22.06 15.23 -9.99
N SER A 13 -20.81 15.70 -9.99
CA SER A 13 -20.29 16.80 -9.17
C SER A 13 -20.80 18.18 -9.61
N SER A 14 -21.15 19.03 -8.65
CA SER A 14 -21.37 20.48 -8.85
C SER A 14 -20.43 21.30 -7.96
N VAL A 15 -19.56 22.09 -8.63
CA VAL A 15 -19.02 23.46 -8.36
C VAL A 15 -19.24 24.03 -6.95
N GLY A 16 -18.31 24.68 -6.24
CA GLY A 16 -16.95 25.17 -6.50
C GLY A 16 -16.47 25.95 -5.25
N GLY A 17 -15.17 26.22 -5.14
CA GLY A 17 -14.59 26.98 -4.02
C GLY A 17 -13.06 26.93 -4.06
N ASP A 18 -12.48 28.02 -4.52
CA ASP A 18 -11.07 28.27 -4.77
C ASP A 18 -10.39 28.71 -3.45
N ASP A 19 -9.39 27.97 -2.95
CA ASP A 19 -8.19 28.53 -2.28
C ASP A 19 -7.13 27.44 -1.97
N ALA A 20 -5.87 27.76 -2.28
CA ALA A 20 -4.62 27.24 -1.72
C ALA A 20 -4.23 25.73 -1.87
N ALA A 21 -3.16 25.54 -2.67
CA ALA A 21 -2.00 24.67 -2.45
C ALA A 21 -2.14 23.13 -2.61
N GLU A 22 -1.39 22.65 -3.61
CA GLU A 22 -0.67 21.37 -3.71
C GLU A 22 -1.28 20.10 -3.09
N ALA A 23 -1.63 19.16 -3.99
CA ALA A 23 -0.98 17.85 -4.13
C ALA A 23 -2.01 16.83 -4.62
N GLU A 24 -2.33 16.86 -5.92
CA GLU A 24 -3.10 15.79 -6.56
C GLU A 24 -2.20 14.56 -6.75
N VAL A 25 -1.84 13.89 -5.65
CA VAL A 25 -1.20 12.57 -5.70
C VAL A 25 -2.30 11.55 -5.94
N LYS A 26 -2.54 11.24 -7.22
CA LYS A 26 -3.28 10.05 -7.66
C LYS A 26 -2.56 8.79 -7.17
N LYS A 27 -2.68 8.46 -5.88
CA LYS A 27 -2.04 7.29 -5.27
C LYS A 27 -2.92 6.06 -5.43
N SER A 28 -2.97 5.58 -6.68
CA SER A 28 -3.47 4.24 -6.99
C SER A 28 -2.29 3.26 -7.07
N SER A 29 -1.54 3.05 -5.98
CA SER A 29 -0.47 2.04 -5.98
C SER A 29 -1.01 0.65 -5.62
N GLU A 30 -1.92 0.14 -6.47
CA GLU A 30 -2.01 -1.32 -6.70
C GLU A 30 -0.79 -1.74 -7.55
N GLU A 31 0.40 -1.53 -7.02
CA GLU A 31 1.61 -2.01 -7.66
C GLU A 31 1.87 -3.46 -7.29
N SER A 32 2.19 -4.25 -8.31
CA SER A 32 2.57 -5.65 -8.16
C SER A 32 3.72 -5.79 -7.16
N PRO A 33 3.72 -6.80 -6.27
CA PRO A 33 4.80 -7.02 -5.30
C PRO A 33 6.19 -7.10 -5.94
N ALA A 34 6.27 -7.53 -7.20
CA ALA A 34 7.52 -7.56 -7.97
C ALA A 34 8.10 -6.17 -8.24
N LYS A 35 7.26 -5.14 -8.46
CA LYS A 35 7.73 -3.76 -8.66
C LYS A 35 8.28 -3.18 -7.34
N LYS A 36 7.54 -3.39 -6.25
CA LYS A 36 7.97 -2.99 -4.90
C LYS A 36 9.29 -3.62 -4.49
N ARG A 37 9.48 -4.91 -4.78
CA ARG A 37 10.76 -5.57 -4.53
C ARG A 37 11.91 -4.89 -5.25
N LYS A 38 11.76 -4.56 -6.53
CA LYS A 38 12.83 -3.87 -7.28
C LYS A 38 13.18 -2.52 -6.66
N GLU A 39 12.18 -1.77 -6.22
CA GLU A 39 12.39 -0.47 -5.58
C GLU A 39 13.07 -0.60 -4.21
N LEU A 40 12.66 -1.58 -3.40
CA LEU A 40 13.30 -1.89 -2.12
C LEU A 40 14.74 -2.38 -2.29
N MET A 41 15.00 -3.26 -3.25
CA MET A 41 16.37 -3.72 -3.55
C MET A 41 17.26 -2.59 -4.08
N LYS A 42 16.69 -1.60 -4.77
CA LYS A 42 17.42 -0.40 -5.19
C LYS A 42 17.72 0.54 -4.01
N ALA A 43 16.78 0.69 -3.09
CA ALA A 43 16.94 1.53 -1.91
C ALA A 43 17.86 0.90 -0.85
N PHE A 44 17.88 -0.43 -0.77
CA PHE A 44 18.66 -1.20 0.19
C PHE A 44 19.37 -2.35 -0.55
N PRO A 45 20.53 -2.07 -1.19
CA PRO A 45 21.27 -3.07 -1.97
C PRO A 45 21.79 -4.22 -1.09
N ASP A 46 22.05 -3.96 0.20
CA ASP A 46 22.57 -4.94 1.14
C ASP A 46 21.46 -5.76 1.84
N ALA A 47 20.19 -5.39 1.65
CA ALA A 47 19.07 -6.04 2.31
C ALA A 47 18.48 -7.20 1.48
N VAL A 48 18.20 -8.33 2.14
CA VAL A 48 17.52 -9.47 1.52
C VAL A 48 16.02 -9.24 1.51
N VAL A 49 15.45 -8.91 0.34
CA VAL A 49 14.00 -8.74 0.18
C VAL A 49 13.33 -10.07 -0.16
N LEU A 50 12.59 -10.62 0.82
CA LEU A 50 11.79 -11.83 0.66
C LEU A 50 10.35 -11.48 0.28
N ILE A 51 9.78 -12.23 -0.67
CA ILE A 51 8.35 -12.17 -1.02
C ILE A 51 7.75 -13.51 -0.60
N ASN A 52 6.53 -13.49 -0.06
CA ASN A 52 5.80 -14.71 0.28
C ASN A 52 5.69 -15.65 -0.93
N ASP A 53 6.21 -16.88 -0.80
CA ASP A 53 6.14 -17.91 -1.83
C ASP A 53 4.72 -18.47 -2.02
N THR A 54 3.93 -18.46 -0.94
CA THR A 54 2.54 -18.91 -0.95
C THR A 54 1.58 -17.77 -1.21
N LYS A 55 0.37 -18.09 -1.70
CA LYS A 55 -0.63 -17.08 -2.03
C LYS A 55 -0.97 -16.26 -0.77
N PRO A 56 -0.61 -14.97 -0.71
CA PRO A 56 -0.82 -14.18 0.48
C PRO A 56 -2.31 -13.90 0.68
N ARG A 57 -2.66 -13.46 1.89
CA ARG A 57 -4.02 -13.04 2.20
C ARG A 57 -4.51 -12.03 1.17
N SER A 58 -5.65 -12.34 0.56
CA SER A 58 -6.19 -11.50 -0.50
C SER A 58 -6.50 -10.09 0.02
N LYS A 59 -6.17 -9.07 -0.77
CA LYS A 59 -6.56 -7.66 -0.52
C LYS A 59 -5.99 -7.06 0.77
N SER A 60 -4.83 -7.53 1.21
CA SER A 60 -4.04 -6.93 2.29
C SER A 60 -2.54 -7.02 1.94
N PHE A 61 -1.75 -6.12 2.52
CA PHE A 61 -0.31 -6.10 2.35
C PHE A 61 0.35 -5.88 3.71
N GLU A 62 1.41 -6.61 3.99
CA GLU A 62 2.17 -6.51 5.23
C GLU A 62 3.66 -6.44 4.88
N VAL A 63 4.39 -5.62 5.63
CA VAL A 63 5.85 -5.46 5.50
C VAL A 63 6.45 -5.58 6.89
N THR A 64 7.37 -6.52 7.02
CA THR A 64 8.15 -6.74 8.24
C THR A 64 9.63 -6.61 7.87
N VAL A 65 10.39 -5.94 8.72
CA VAL A 65 11.85 -5.87 8.63
C VAL A 65 12.41 -6.75 9.72
N ILE A 66 13.40 -7.58 9.38
CA ILE A 66 14.14 -8.40 10.32
C ILE A 66 15.54 -7.80 10.41
N LYS A 67 15.94 -7.35 11.60
CA LYS A 67 17.29 -6.81 11.84
C LYS A 67 18.32 -7.93 12.00
N GLU A 68 19.59 -7.58 11.96
CA GLU A 68 20.69 -8.55 12.21
C GLU A 68 20.60 -9.20 13.60
N ASP A 69 20.07 -8.47 14.58
CA ASP A 69 19.82 -8.96 15.94
C ASP A 69 18.68 -9.99 16.03
N GLY A 70 18.01 -10.30 14.90
CA GLY A 70 16.85 -11.19 14.84
C GLY A 70 15.54 -10.54 15.29
N GLU A 71 15.56 -9.24 15.60
CA GLU A 71 14.37 -8.48 15.97
C GLU A 71 13.49 -8.22 14.74
N GLU A 72 12.22 -8.63 14.81
CA GLU A 72 11.22 -8.38 13.78
C GLU A 72 10.43 -7.09 14.10
N SER A 73 10.46 -6.13 13.18
CA SER A 73 9.73 -4.88 13.27
C SER A 73 8.67 -4.79 12.16
N LEU A 74 7.40 -4.72 12.55
CA LEU A 74 6.29 -4.54 11.61
C LEU A 74 6.24 -3.09 11.11
N VAL A 75 6.68 -2.88 9.87
CA VAL A 75 6.70 -1.57 9.19
C VAL A 75 5.31 -1.15 8.72
N TRP A 76 4.55 -2.09 8.15
CA TRP A 76 3.22 -1.78 7.63
C TRP A 76 2.28 -2.97 7.76
N THR A 77 1.03 -2.69 8.16
CA THR A 77 -0.07 -3.66 8.03
C THR A 77 -1.30 -3.01 7.40
N GLY A 78 -1.71 -3.56 6.26
CA GLY A 78 -2.96 -3.21 5.60
C GLY A 78 -4.19 -3.85 6.26
N ILE A 79 -4.01 -4.75 7.24
CA ILE A 79 -5.14 -5.39 7.93
C ILE A 79 -5.84 -4.37 8.83
N LYS A 80 -5.06 -3.61 9.62
CA LYS A 80 -5.60 -2.63 10.58
C LYS A 80 -6.23 -1.40 9.91
N LYS A 81 -5.92 -1.13 8.63
CA LYS A 81 -6.45 0.00 7.86
C LYS A 81 -7.93 -0.17 7.45
N GLY A 82 -8.53 -1.35 7.68
CA GLY A 82 -9.94 -1.61 7.38
C GLY A 82 -10.29 -1.52 5.88
N PRO A 83 -11.58 -1.62 5.50
CA PRO A 83 -12.03 -1.13 4.20
C PRO A 83 -11.89 0.40 4.20
N PRO A 84 -11.32 1.08 3.19
CA PRO A 84 -11.19 0.74 1.76
C PRO A 84 -9.84 0.12 1.34
N ARG A 85 -9.87 -0.67 0.25
CA ARG A 85 -8.69 -1.39 -0.28
C ARG A 85 -7.48 -0.50 -0.55
N LYS A 86 -7.69 0.71 -1.05
CA LYS A 86 -6.62 1.64 -1.43
C LYS A 86 -5.69 1.98 -0.25
N LEU A 87 -6.24 2.10 0.96
CA LEU A 87 -5.47 2.41 2.16
C LEU A 87 -4.68 1.21 2.72
N LYS A 88 -4.99 -0.01 2.25
CA LYS A 88 -4.29 -1.22 2.71
C LYS A 88 -2.94 -1.42 2.03
N PHE A 89 -2.75 -0.82 0.87
CA PHE A 89 -1.51 -0.92 0.10
C PHE A 89 -0.69 0.34 0.34
N PRO A 90 0.52 0.21 0.91
CA PRO A 90 1.37 1.36 1.15
C PRO A 90 1.99 1.83 -0.15
N VAL A 91 2.59 3.00 -0.05
CA VAL A 91 3.35 3.65 -1.09
C VAL A 91 4.80 3.27 -0.92
N ASN A 92 5.52 3.08 -2.03
CA ASN A 92 6.90 2.60 -2.01
C ASN A 92 7.81 3.52 -1.17
N GLU A 93 7.68 4.84 -1.33
CA GLU A 93 8.44 5.83 -0.56
C GLU A 93 8.17 5.77 0.95
N GLU A 94 6.90 5.63 1.36
CA GLU A 94 6.53 5.52 2.78
C GLU A 94 7.16 4.28 3.42
N VAL A 95 7.13 3.14 2.72
CA VAL A 95 7.78 1.91 3.22
C VAL A 95 9.30 2.11 3.32
N ILE A 96 9.93 2.70 2.30
CA ILE A 96 11.38 2.92 2.32
C ILE A 96 11.78 3.85 3.48
N GLN A 97 11.03 4.92 3.73
CA GLN A 97 11.30 5.84 4.82
C GLN A 97 11.17 5.16 6.19
N GLU A 98 10.13 4.37 6.42
CA GLU A 98 9.96 3.64 7.67
C GLU A 98 11.05 2.58 7.87
N VAL A 99 11.44 1.87 6.80
CA VAL A 99 12.55 0.91 6.85
C VAL A 99 13.86 1.63 7.19
N LYS A 100 14.13 2.81 6.60
CA LYS A 100 15.31 3.63 6.92
C LYS A 100 15.38 4.14 8.36
N LYS A 101 14.26 4.17 9.09
CA LYS A 101 14.25 4.55 10.51
C LYS A 101 14.63 3.37 11.43
N LEU A 102 14.57 2.14 10.90
CA LEU A 102 14.75 0.91 11.67
C LEU A 102 16.11 0.25 11.45
N ILE A 103 16.81 0.61 10.37
CA ILE A 103 18.15 0.17 9.99
C ILE A 103 19.09 1.37 10.20
#